data_AF-A0A919PJD6-F1
#
_entry.id   AF-A0A919PJD6-F1
#
_cell.length_a   1.000
_cell.length_b   1.000
_cell.length_c   1.000
_cell.angle_alpha   90.00
_cell.angle_beta   90.00
_cell.angle_gamma   90.00
#
_symmetry.space_group_name_H-M   'P 1'
#
loop_
_entity.id
_entity.type
_entity.pdbx_description
1 polymer ?
#
loop_
_entity_poly.entity_id
_entity_poly.type
_entity_poly.pdbx_seq_one_letter_code
_entity_poly.pdbx_strand_id
1 'polypeptide(L)'
;MADPSLPDLLAEHQFVPVMVEAWQLKDAVASSILSSNGLRREDIPDCSVARLRDMQDRIEKFLRHPDLIEIPFDDEVRDEIRSALPIKLIDLKQDVLHRRVVIETSELVNSTQARVGGLDDNQARIAIQCTLDRLQSVMSSYAEDSREASKAEEAARLDLSRREDENHRLRIFERRWNVFRTFFARESAATIIGAILLTVMTLALTTGMFAGVPAPPVVSNAFLLILGYFFGNAAVSQRNGP
;
A
#
# COMPACT_ATOMS: atom_id res chain seq x y z
N MET A 1 -43.83 -24.13 15.16
CA MET A 1 -43.95 -22.99 14.23
C MET A 1 -42.73 -22.12 14.46
N ALA A 2 -41.72 -22.27 13.60
CA ALA A 2 -40.43 -21.58 13.69
C ALA A 2 -40.32 -20.63 12.49
N ASP A 3 -39.90 -19.41 12.76
CA ASP A 3 -39.77 -18.30 11.82
C ASP A 3 -38.47 -18.44 10.98
N PRO A 4 -38.55 -18.52 9.64
CA PRO A 4 -37.40 -18.70 8.76
C PRO A 4 -36.99 -17.40 8.06
N SER A 5 -36.59 -16.37 8.82
CA SER A 5 -36.18 -15.09 8.23
C SER A 5 -35.02 -14.41 8.95
N LEU A 6 -33.82 -14.99 8.84
CA LEU A 6 -32.56 -14.28 9.10
C LEU A 6 -31.44 -14.91 8.26
N PRO A 7 -31.00 -14.29 7.15
CA PRO A 7 -29.85 -14.77 6.40
C PRO A 7 -28.56 -14.39 7.13
N ASP A 8 -27.73 -15.41 7.36
CA ASP A 8 -26.26 -15.39 7.46
C ASP A 8 -25.57 -14.01 7.36
N LEU A 9 -25.41 -13.36 8.52
CA LEU A 9 -24.53 -12.20 8.71
C LEU A 9 -23.22 -12.57 9.43
N LEU A 10 -22.90 -13.87 9.54
CA LEU A 10 -21.72 -14.36 10.27
C LEU A 10 -20.53 -14.76 9.39
N ALA A 11 -20.60 -14.55 8.07
CA ALA A 11 -19.50 -14.86 7.14
C ALA A 11 -18.44 -13.74 6.98
N GLU A 12 -18.58 -12.60 7.67
CA GLU A 12 -17.66 -11.45 7.53
C GLU A 12 -16.47 -11.45 8.52
N HIS A 13 -16.42 -12.35 9.50
CA HIS A 13 -15.39 -12.33 10.54
C HIS A 13 -14.15 -13.21 10.29
N GLN A 14 -14.06 -13.94 9.17
CA GLN A 14 -12.88 -14.77 8.85
C GLN A 14 -11.77 -14.04 8.07
N PHE A 15 -11.96 -12.79 7.65
CA PHE A 15 -10.95 -12.04 6.87
C PHE A 15 -9.94 -11.22 7.70
N VAL A 16 -10.15 -11.10 9.01
CA VAL A 16 -9.29 -10.28 9.89
C VAL A 16 -7.93 -10.91 10.23
N PRO A 17 -7.78 -12.23 10.49
CA PRO A 17 -6.48 -12.76 10.95
C PRO A 17 -5.38 -12.72 9.86
N VAL A 18 -5.74 -12.88 8.59
CA VAL A 18 -4.76 -12.91 7.47
C VAL A 18 -4.11 -11.53 7.25
N MET A 19 -4.84 -10.44 7.49
CA MET A 19 -4.30 -9.09 7.32
C MET A 19 -3.31 -8.70 8.42
N VAL A 20 -3.49 -9.21 9.64
CA VAL A 20 -2.60 -8.92 10.77
C VAL A 20 -1.25 -9.61 10.59
N GLU A 21 -1.25 -10.87 10.12
CA GLU A 21 -0.01 -11.60 9.82
C GLU A 21 0.78 -10.95 8.68
N ALA A 22 0.10 -10.46 7.65
CA ALA A 22 0.75 -9.75 6.54
C ALA A 22 1.43 -8.45 7.00
N TRP A 23 0.82 -7.67 7.90
CA TRP A 23 1.43 -6.44 8.43
C TRP A 23 2.65 -6.72 9.31
N GLN A 24 2.57 -7.71 10.20
CA GLN A 24 3.71 -8.10 11.05
C GLN A 24 4.89 -8.62 10.22
N LEU A 25 4.61 -9.36 9.15
CA LEU A 25 5.65 -9.84 8.24
C LEU A 25 6.36 -8.67 7.54
N LYS A 26 5.61 -7.68 7.02
CA LYS A 26 6.20 -6.48 6.39
C LYS A 26 7.11 -5.73 7.35
N ASP A 27 6.63 -5.55 8.58
CA ASP A 27 7.38 -4.85 9.62
C ASP A 27 8.67 -5.57 9.98
N ALA A 28 8.63 -6.90 10.11
CA ALA A 28 9.79 -7.72 10.39
C ALA A 28 10.80 -7.69 9.23
N VAL A 29 10.33 -7.77 7.99
CA VAL A 29 11.19 -7.76 6.80
C VAL A 29 11.88 -6.40 6.62
N ALA A 30 11.13 -5.30 6.73
CA ALA A 30 11.72 -3.95 6.67
C ALA A 30 12.77 -3.75 7.78
N SER A 31 12.48 -4.23 9.00
CA SER A 31 13.44 -4.14 10.12
C SER A 31 14.68 -5.02 9.88
N SER A 32 14.52 -6.18 9.26
CA SER A 32 15.63 -7.06 8.87
C SER A 32 16.52 -6.41 7.82
N ILE A 33 15.94 -5.75 6.81
CA ILE A 33 16.67 -5.01 5.77
C ILE A 33 17.42 -3.82 6.36
N LEU A 34 16.83 -3.08 7.29
CA LEU A 34 17.53 -2.00 7.98
C LEU A 34 18.68 -2.55 8.84
N SER A 35 18.43 -3.66 9.53
CA SER A 35 19.43 -4.36 10.34
C SER A 35 20.63 -4.85 9.51
N SER A 36 20.41 -5.38 8.31
CA SER A 36 21.49 -5.83 7.41
C SER A 36 22.33 -4.67 6.88
N ASN A 37 21.75 -3.46 6.81
CA ASN A 37 22.45 -2.23 6.44
C ASN A 37 23.12 -1.50 7.62
N GLY A 38 23.15 -2.13 8.80
CA GLY A 38 23.74 -1.55 10.02
C GLY A 38 22.88 -0.47 10.67
N LEU A 39 21.59 -0.41 10.32
CA LEU A 39 20.60 0.53 10.86
C LEU A 39 19.69 -0.19 11.85
N ARG A 40 20.27 -0.68 12.94
CA ARG A 40 19.53 -1.36 14.02
C ARG A 40 19.01 -0.34 15.02
N ARG A 41 17.73 -0.41 15.36
CA ARG A 41 17.10 0.46 16.36
C ARG A 41 17.66 0.15 17.75
N GLU A 42 18.02 -1.10 17.98
CA GLU A 42 18.56 -1.62 19.24
C GLU A 42 19.97 -1.09 19.54
N ASP A 43 20.71 -0.67 18.51
CA ASP A 43 22.07 -0.13 18.67
C ASP A 43 22.07 1.33 19.14
N ILE A 44 20.96 2.07 18.93
CA ILE A 44 20.87 3.52 19.18
C ILE A 44 21.22 3.90 20.62
N PRO A 45 20.75 3.21 21.68
CA PRO A 45 21.00 3.62 23.06
C PRO A 45 22.49 3.71 23.40
N ASP A 46 23.33 2.82 22.88
CA ASP A 46 24.74 2.71 23.26
C ASP A 46 25.72 3.30 22.24
N CYS A 47 25.20 3.96 21.20
CA CYS A 47 26.03 4.54 20.15
C CYS A 47 26.69 5.88 20.55
N SER A 48 27.92 6.10 20.08
CA SER A 48 28.60 7.39 20.17
C SER A 48 28.00 8.42 19.19
N VAL A 49 28.20 9.71 19.45
CA VAL A 49 27.74 10.80 18.58
C VAL A 49 28.24 10.65 17.14
N ALA A 50 29.51 10.23 16.96
CA ALA A 50 30.08 9.98 15.64
C ALA A 50 29.34 8.86 14.88
N ARG A 51 28.98 7.78 15.58
CA ARG A 51 28.21 6.67 15.00
C ARG A 51 26.77 7.07 14.68
N LEU A 52 26.13 7.86 15.55
CA LEU A 52 24.79 8.41 15.29
C LEU A 52 24.77 9.34 14.07
N ARG A 53 25.83 10.12 13.84
CA ARG A 53 25.97 10.95 12.63
C ARG A 53 26.13 10.08 11.37
N ASP A 54 26.97 9.05 11.39
CA ASP A 54 27.08 8.10 10.26
C ASP A 54 25.75 7.41 9.98
N MET A 55 25.01 7.00 11.01
CA MET A 55 23.67 6.43 10.86
C MET A 55 22.70 7.44 10.21
N GLN A 56 22.73 8.70 10.63
CA GLN A 56 21.91 9.76 10.05
C GLN A 56 22.23 9.96 8.55
N ASP A 57 23.51 10.05 8.19
CA ASP A 57 23.95 10.24 6.81
C ASP A 57 23.52 9.06 5.92
N ARG A 58 23.60 7.83 6.45
CA ARG A 58 23.09 6.62 5.77
C ARG A 58 21.58 6.65 5.58
N ILE A 59 20.83 7.02 6.62
CA ILE A 59 19.37 7.14 6.55
C ILE A 59 18.99 8.17 5.48
N GLU A 60 19.65 9.32 5.47
CA GLU A 60 19.39 10.36 4.47
C GLU A 60 19.74 9.91 3.06
N LYS A 61 20.86 9.19 2.88
CA LYS A 61 21.23 8.59 1.60
C LYS A 61 20.16 7.62 1.10
N PHE A 62 19.60 6.79 1.97
CA PHE A 62 18.53 5.84 1.61
C PHE A 62 17.19 6.53 1.34
N LEU A 63 16.87 7.60 2.07
CA LEU A 63 15.69 8.40 1.79
C LEU A 63 15.76 9.10 0.42
N ARG A 64 16.95 9.57 0.02
CA ARG A 64 17.17 10.18 -1.31
C ARG A 64 17.21 9.17 -2.44
N HIS A 65 17.75 7.98 -2.17
CA HIS A 65 17.94 6.92 -3.15
C HIS A 65 17.45 5.57 -2.61
N PRO A 66 16.12 5.35 -2.57
CA PRO A 66 15.55 4.10 -2.08
C PRO A 66 15.96 2.89 -2.92
N ASP A 67 16.38 3.11 -4.18
CA ASP A 67 16.88 2.08 -5.08
C ASP A 67 18.22 1.47 -4.65
N LEU A 68 18.95 2.11 -3.73
CA LEU A 68 20.21 1.58 -3.19
C LEU A 68 20.01 0.41 -2.24
N ILE A 69 18.79 0.17 -1.78
CA ILE A 69 18.48 -0.92 -0.88
C ILE A 69 18.09 -2.13 -1.73
N GLU A 70 18.97 -3.13 -1.74
CA GLU A 70 18.69 -4.41 -2.39
C GLU A 70 17.65 -5.19 -1.57
N ILE A 71 16.50 -5.43 -2.19
CA ILE A 71 15.38 -6.16 -1.59
C ILE A 71 15.31 -7.54 -2.27
N PRO A 72 15.71 -8.63 -1.58
CA PRO A 72 15.83 -9.97 -2.16
C PRO A 72 14.47 -10.69 -2.22
N PHE A 73 13.46 -10.02 -2.76
CA PHE A 73 12.10 -10.54 -2.91
C PHE A 73 11.61 -10.34 -4.35
N ASP A 74 10.52 -11.01 -4.70
CA ASP A 74 9.83 -10.84 -5.99
C ASP A 74 9.30 -9.41 -6.16
N ASP A 75 8.92 -9.04 -7.38
CA ASP A 75 8.57 -7.64 -7.69
C ASP A 75 7.33 -7.15 -6.91
N GLU A 76 6.37 -8.03 -6.61
CA GLU A 76 5.16 -7.68 -5.84
C GLU A 76 5.48 -7.38 -4.37
N VAL A 77 6.24 -8.25 -3.70
CA VAL A 77 6.67 -8.02 -2.30
C VAL A 77 7.70 -6.89 -2.23
N ARG A 78 8.54 -6.72 -3.26
CA ARG A 78 9.52 -5.64 -3.35
C ARG A 78 8.86 -4.27 -3.37
N ASP A 79 7.84 -4.08 -4.19
CA ASP A 79 7.12 -2.79 -4.28
C ASP A 79 6.41 -2.46 -2.96
N GLU A 80 5.85 -3.47 -2.31
CA GLU A 80 5.20 -3.32 -1.01
C GLU A 80 6.20 -2.96 0.10
N ILE A 81 7.35 -3.63 0.17
CA ILE A 81 8.42 -3.27 1.13
C ILE A 81 8.97 -1.87 0.84
N ARG A 82 9.20 -1.55 -0.44
CA ARG A 82 9.72 -0.25 -0.88
C ARG A 82 8.78 0.90 -0.49
N SER A 83 7.47 0.61 -0.40
CA SER A 83 6.46 1.57 0.07
C SER A 83 6.55 1.82 1.59
N ALA A 84 6.80 0.79 2.40
CA ALA A 84 6.86 0.92 3.87
C ALA A 84 8.20 1.45 4.40
N LEU A 85 9.27 1.27 3.63
CA LEU A 85 10.65 1.58 4.01
C LEU A 85 10.90 3.06 4.37
N PRO A 86 10.37 4.06 3.62
CA PRO A 86 10.57 5.47 3.94
C PRO A 86 10.01 5.86 5.30
N ILE A 87 8.85 5.34 5.70
CA ILE A 87 8.27 5.61 7.02
C ILE A 87 9.23 5.12 8.11
N LYS A 88 9.69 3.87 8.01
CA LYS A 88 10.61 3.29 9.00
C LYS A 88 11.94 4.04 9.09
N LEU A 89 12.46 4.49 7.96
CA LEU A 89 13.67 5.30 7.91
C LEU A 89 13.47 6.66 8.58
N ILE A 90 12.29 7.28 8.43
CA ILE A 90 11.94 8.53 9.10
C ILE A 90 11.82 8.33 10.62
N ASP A 91 11.13 7.28 11.08
CA ASP A 91 11.04 6.93 12.50
C ASP A 91 12.43 6.71 13.11
N LEU A 92 13.27 5.95 12.41
CA LEU A 92 14.66 5.70 12.83
C LEU A 92 15.48 7.00 12.87
N LYS A 93 15.28 7.91 11.90
CA LYS A 93 15.92 9.22 11.90
C LYS A 93 15.54 10.01 13.15
N GLN A 94 14.26 10.00 13.53
CA GLN A 94 13.78 10.70 14.73
C GLN A 94 14.44 10.15 16.00
N ASP A 95 14.53 8.83 16.14
CA ASP A 95 15.18 8.20 17.29
C ASP A 95 16.68 8.54 17.38
N VAL A 96 17.38 8.48 16.24
CA VAL A 96 18.81 8.83 16.14
C VAL A 96 19.03 10.29 16.53
N LEU A 97 18.19 11.21 16.01
CA LEU A 97 18.26 12.63 16.35
C LEU A 97 17.98 12.88 17.84
N HIS A 98 16.92 12.27 18.38
CA HIS A 98 16.59 12.38 19.79
C HIS A 98 17.75 11.91 20.68
N ARG A 99 18.33 10.74 20.38
CA ARG A 99 19.46 10.22 21.15
C ARG A 99 20.69 11.12 21.06
N ARG A 100 20.98 11.67 19.87
CA ARG A 100 22.11 12.59 19.67
C ARG A 100 21.98 13.82 20.57
N VAL A 101 20.80 14.43 20.61
CA VAL A 101 20.52 15.60 21.46
C VAL A 101 20.71 15.27 22.94
N VAL A 102 20.24 14.11 23.40
CA VAL A 102 20.40 13.68 24.79
C VAL A 102 21.89 13.54 25.16
N ILE A 103 22.69 12.90 24.29
CA ILE A 103 24.13 12.73 24.54
C ILE A 103 24.87 14.06 24.50
N GLU A 104 24.66 14.88 23.46
CA GLU A 104 25.31 16.19 23.33
C GLU A 104 24.96 17.10 24.52
N THR A 105 23.69 17.11 24.94
CA THR A 105 23.25 17.88 26.11
C THR A 105 23.91 17.38 27.39
N SER A 106 24.01 16.06 27.59
CA SER A 106 24.66 15.48 28.77
C SER A 106 26.15 15.80 28.82
N GLU A 107 26.86 15.70 27.69
CA GLU A 107 28.27 16.07 27.59
C GLU A 107 28.51 17.56 27.88
N LEU A 108 27.64 18.44 27.35
CA LEU A 108 27.69 19.87 27.63
C LEU A 108 27.47 20.17 29.11
N VAL A 109 26.47 19.55 29.75
CA VAL A 109 26.21 19.71 31.18
C VAL A 109 27.40 19.23 32.02
N ASN A 110 27.92 18.03 31.73
CA ASN A 110 29.05 17.44 32.47
C ASN A 110 30.32 18.29 32.32
N SER A 111 30.63 18.77 31.10
CA SER A 111 31.80 19.62 30.86
C SER A 111 31.68 20.98 31.56
N THR A 112 30.46 21.50 31.70
CA THR A 112 30.19 22.76 32.39
C THR A 112 30.30 22.59 33.89
N GLN A 113 29.74 21.51 34.45
CA GLN A 113 29.86 21.19 35.87
C GLN A 113 31.31 21.00 36.29
N ALA A 114 32.11 20.32 35.46
CA ALA A 114 33.56 20.17 35.69
C ALA A 114 34.31 21.51 35.66
N ARG A 115 33.90 22.45 34.80
CA ARG A 115 34.49 23.79 34.72
C ARG A 115 34.09 24.69 35.88
N VAL A 116 32.83 24.63 36.33
CA VAL A 116 32.31 25.50 37.39
C VAL A 116 32.89 25.15 38.77
N GLY A 117 33.29 23.90 39.01
CA GLY A 117 33.84 23.46 40.29
C GLY A 117 35.15 24.12 40.75
N GLY A 118 35.80 24.94 39.92
CA GLY A 118 37.08 25.59 40.24
C GLY A 118 37.21 27.05 39.80
N LEU A 119 36.11 27.72 39.43
CA LEU A 119 36.13 29.09 38.92
C LEU A 119 35.57 30.09 39.93
N ASP A 120 36.10 31.32 39.91
CA ASP A 120 35.55 32.47 40.64
C ASP A 120 34.15 32.83 40.11
N ASP A 121 33.33 33.48 40.94
CA ASP A 121 31.88 33.67 40.71
C ASP A 121 31.55 34.36 39.37
N ASN A 122 32.44 35.25 38.88
CA ASN A 122 32.27 35.94 37.60
C ASN A 122 32.66 35.06 36.39
N GLN A 123 33.69 34.23 36.53
CA GLN A 123 34.09 33.29 35.47
C GLN A 123 33.10 32.11 35.35
N ALA A 124 32.56 31.66 36.47
CA ALA A 124 31.48 30.67 36.51
C ALA A 124 30.23 31.18 35.77
N ARG A 125 29.82 32.44 35.97
CA ARG A 125 28.70 33.07 35.25
C ARG A 125 28.91 33.09 33.73
N ILE A 126 30.09 33.50 33.27
CA ILE A 126 30.39 33.53 31.83
C ILE A 126 30.38 32.12 31.23
N ALA A 127 30.95 31.13 31.93
CA ALA A 127 30.96 29.74 31.49
C ALA A 127 29.54 29.14 31.41
N ILE A 128 28.70 29.42 32.40
CA ILE A 128 27.29 28.99 32.41
C ILE A 128 26.51 29.67 31.27
N GLN A 129 26.68 30.97 31.06
CA GLN A 129 26.00 31.71 29.99
C GLN A 129 26.37 31.16 28.60
N CYS A 130 27.66 30.93 28.35
CA CYS A 130 28.11 30.35 27.08
C CYS A 130 27.54 28.94 26.85
N THR A 131 27.32 28.17 27.92
CA THR A 131 26.71 26.84 27.84
C THR A 131 25.22 26.93 27.55
N LEU A 132 24.50 27.86 28.20
CA LEU A 132 23.10 28.14 27.93
C LEU A 132 22.89 28.55 26.47
N ASP A 133 23.71 29.45 25.94
CA ASP A 133 23.64 29.90 24.55
C ASP A 133 23.88 28.73 23.59
N ARG A 134 24.86 27.87 23.89
CA ARG A 134 25.14 26.67 23.08
C ARG A 134 24.01 25.65 23.14
N LEU A 135 23.45 25.40 24.32
CA LEU A 135 22.32 24.50 24.52
C LEU A 135 21.09 25.01 23.76
N GLN A 136 20.82 26.31 23.82
CA GLN A 136 19.76 26.96 23.07
C GLN A 136 19.95 26.79 21.56
N SER A 137 21.18 26.92 21.05
CA SER A 137 21.48 26.71 19.63
C SER A 137 21.23 25.26 19.18
N VAL A 138 21.61 24.27 20.00
CA VAL A 138 21.38 22.84 19.73
C VAL A 138 19.88 22.51 19.74
N MET A 139 19.13 23.08 20.70
CA MET A 139 17.68 22.91 20.75
C MET A 139 16.98 23.56 19.55
N SER A 140 17.41 24.74 19.12
CA SER A 140 16.82 25.40 17.94
C SER A 140 17.06 24.62 16.66
N SER A 141 18.28 24.10 16.45
CA SER A 141 18.56 23.27 15.26
C SER A 141 17.78 21.97 15.29
N TYR A 142 17.64 21.33 16.47
CA TYR A 142 16.82 20.13 16.61
C TYR A 142 15.34 20.39 16.31
N ALA A 143 14.79 21.53 16.76
CA ALA A 143 13.41 21.88 16.47
C ALA A 143 13.16 22.08 14.97
N GLU A 144 14.14 22.61 14.24
CA GLU A 144 14.07 22.75 12.78
C GLU A 144 14.17 21.39 12.07
N ASP A 145 15.16 20.58 12.42
CA ASP A 145 15.34 19.22 11.89
C ASP A 145 14.11 18.32 12.15
N SER A 146 13.52 18.44 13.35
CA SER A 146 12.33 17.69 13.75
C SER A 146 11.09 18.13 12.95
N ARG A 147 10.94 19.43 12.70
CA ARG A 147 9.85 19.94 11.83
C ARG A 147 10.00 19.46 10.39
N GLU A 148 11.21 19.42 9.86
CA GLU A 148 11.45 18.91 8.52
C GLU A 148 11.16 17.40 8.43
N ALA A 149 11.58 16.63 9.43
CA ALA A 149 11.27 15.20 9.51
C ALA A 149 9.76 14.94 9.59
N SER A 150 9.02 15.71 10.37
CA SER A 150 7.56 15.60 10.49
C SER A 150 6.85 15.91 9.17
N LYS A 151 7.27 16.95 8.44
CA LYS A 151 6.73 17.26 7.11
C LYS A 151 7.02 16.14 6.10
N ALA A 152 8.21 15.57 6.14
CA ALA A 152 8.57 14.43 5.28
C ALA A 152 7.73 13.20 5.59
N GLU A 153 7.42 12.93 6.87
CA GLU A 153 6.54 11.85 7.30
C GLU A 153 5.12 12.02 6.76
N GLU A 154 4.54 13.22 6.91
CA GLU A 154 3.21 13.53 6.39
C GLU A 154 3.14 13.35 4.86
N ALA A 155 4.16 13.84 4.14
CA ALA A 155 4.25 13.68 2.70
C ALA A 155 4.34 12.20 2.28
N ALA A 156 5.15 11.39 2.98
CA ALA A 156 5.29 9.96 2.72
C ALA A 156 3.98 9.20 2.99
N ARG A 157 3.27 9.52 4.08
CA ARG A 157 1.97 8.92 4.40
C ARG A 157 0.90 9.25 3.37
N LEU A 158 0.89 10.48 2.86
CA LEU A 158 -0.02 10.89 1.79
C LEU A 158 0.25 10.15 0.48
N ASP A 159 1.52 9.96 0.11
CA ASP A 159 1.88 9.21 -1.09
C ASP A 159 1.44 7.74 -0.99
N LEU A 160 1.62 7.12 0.19
CA LEU A 160 1.18 5.75 0.44
C LEU A 160 -0.33 5.59 0.34
N SER A 161 -1.08 6.48 0.98
CA SER A 161 -2.55 6.46 0.88
C SER A 161 -3.02 6.58 -0.58
N ARG A 162 -2.35 7.40 -1.40
CA ARG A 162 -2.67 7.49 -2.84
C ARG A 162 -2.39 6.19 -3.59
N ARG A 163 -1.26 5.54 -3.33
CA ARG A 163 -0.90 4.26 -3.97
C ARG A 163 -1.84 3.13 -3.55
N GLU A 164 -2.25 3.10 -2.28
CA GLU A 164 -3.23 2.13 -1.79
C GLU A 164 -4.59 2.30 -2.49
N ASP A 165 -5.04 3.55 -2.67
CA ASP A 165 -6.27 3.85 -3.41
C ASP A 165 -6.20 3.40 -4.88
N GLU A 166 -5.06 3.62 -5.54
CA GLU A 166 -4.83 3.17 -6.92
C GLU A 166 -4.82 1.64 -7.02
N ASN A 167 -4.11 0.96 -6.13
CA ASN A 167 -4.07 -0.49 -6.07
C ASN A 167 -5.45 -1.10 -5.76
N HIS A 168 -6.24 -0.47 -4.88
CA HIS A 168 -7.61 -0.89 -4.63
C HIS A 168 -8.49 -0.75 -5.88
N ARG A 169 -8.35 0.34 -6.63
CA ARG A 169 -9.08 0.53 -7.90
C ARG A 169 -8.70 -0.54 -8.93
N LEU A 170 -7.41 -0.86 -9.05
CA LEU A 170 -6.93 -1.92 -9.95
C LEU A 170 -7.48 -3.29 -9.55
N ARG A 171 -7.42 -3.66 -8.27
CA ARG A 171 -7.96 -4.93 -7.76
C ARG A 171 -9.48 -5.06 -7.99
N ILE A 172 -10.24 -3.97 -7.83
CA ILE A 172 -11.68 -3.95 -8.14
C ILE A 172 -11.90 -4.17 -9.64
N PHE A 173 -11.09 -3.52 -10.48
CA PHE A 173 -11.17 -3.65 -11.93
C PHE A 173 -10.85 -5.09 -12.38
N GLU A 174 -9.80 -5.70 -11.85
CA GLU A 174 -9.43 -7.09 -12.13
C GLU A 174 -10.51 -8.07 -11.70
N ARG A 175 -11.10 -7.90 -10.51
CA ARG A 175 -12.22 -8.74 -10.06
C ARG A 175 -13.41 -8.65 -11.00
N ARG A 176 -13.78 -7.43 -11.40
CA ARG A 176 -14.86 -7.22 -12.37
C ARG A 176 -14.53 -7.89 -13.70
N TRP A 177 -13.33 -7.66 -14.23
CA TRP A 177 -12.90 -8.25 -15.48
C TRP A 177 -12.87 -9.77 -15.44
N ASN A 178 -12.41 -10.35 -14.33
CA ASN A 178 -12.32 -11.79 -14.17
C ASN A 178 -13.71 -12.43 -14.05
N VAL A 179 -14.67 -11.76 -13.41
CA VAL A 179 -16.09 -12.15 -13.41
C VAL A 179 -16.64 -12.13 -14.83
N PHE A 180 -16.46 -11.04 -15.58
CA PHE A 180 -16.88 -10.99 -16.98
C PHE A 180 -16.23 -12.12 -17.80
N ARG A 181 -14.92 -12.34 -17.63
CA ARG A 181 -14.19 -13.40 -18.33
C ARG A 181 -14.71 -14.79 -17.98
N THR A 182 -15.04 -15.07 -16.72
CA THR A 182 -15.61 -16.36 -16.31
C THR A 182 -17.03 -16.55 -16.82
N PHE A 183 -17.84 -15.50 -16.91
CA PHE A 183 -19.15 -15.57 -17.58
C PHE A 183 -19.01 -15.83 -19.09
N PHE A 184 -18.13 -15.08 -19.78
CA PHE A 184 -17.84 -15.28 -21.21
C PHE A 184 -17.14 -16.62 -21.52
N ALA A 185 -16.43 -17.21 -20.56
CA ALA A 185 -15.79 -18.52 -20.71
C ALA A 185 -16.72 -19.68 -20.38
N ARG A 186 -17.74 -19.48 -19.53
CA ARG A 186 -18.71 -20.52 -19.16
C ARG A 186 -19.82 -20.68 -20.20
N GLU A 187 -20.29 -19.59 -20.81
CA GLU A 187 -21.18 -19.70 -21.96
C GLU A 187 -20.34 -19.87 -23.24
N SER A 188 -20.67 -20.88 -24.05
CA SER A 188 -20.00 -21.07 -25.34
C SER A 188 -20.12 -19.76 -26.13
N ALA A 189 -19.02 -19.24 -26.67
CA ALA A 189 -19.03 -18.05 -27.51
C ALA A 189 -20.04 -18.17 -28.68
N ALA A 190 -20.32 -19.41 -29.12
CA ALA A 190 -21.34 -19.72 -30.10
C ALA A 190 -22.77 -19.33 -29.65
N THR A 191 -23.10 -19.48 -28.37
CA THR A 191 -24.41 -19.10 -27.80
C THR A 191 -24.62 -17.59 -27.81
N ILE A 192 -23.60 -16.82 -27.42
CA ILE A 192 -23.67 -15.35 -27.42
C ILE A 192 -23.77 -14.82 -28.85
N ILE A 193 -22.94 -15.33 -29.76
CA ILE A 193 -22.97 -14.95 -31.18
C ILE A 193 -24.34 -15.28 -31.80
N GLY A 194 -24.89 -16.46 -31.49
CA GLY A 194 -26.20 -16.85 -31.98
C GLY A 194 -27.35 -16.02 -31.41
N ALA A 195 -27.30 -15.64 -30.13
CA ALA A 195 -28.28 -14.76 -29.51
C ALA A 195 -28.28 -13.36 -30.14
N ILE A 196 -27.10 -12.79 -30.41
CA ILE A 196 -26.97 -11.51 -31.11
C ILE A 196 -27.53 -11.62 -32.53
N LEU A 197 -27.18 -12.68 -33.26
CA LEU A 197 -27.66 -12.91 -34.62
C LEU A 197 -29.20 -13.03 -34.67
N LEU A 198 -29.78 -13.80 -33.74
CA LEU A 198 -31.24 -13.94 -33.58
C LEU A 198 -31.90 -12.59 -33.24
N THR A 199 -31.28 -11.79 -32.39
CA THR A 199 -31.80 -10.48 -32.00
C THR A 199 -31.88 -9.55 -33.21
N VAL A 200 -30.80 -9.48 -34.01
CA VAL A 200 -30.75 -8.67 -35.24
C VAL A 200 -31.76 -9.16 -36.27
N MET A 201 -31.86 -10.47 -36.50
CA MET A 201 -32.85 -11.03 -37.44
C MET A 201 -34.28 -10.76 -36.98
N THR A 202 -34.58 -10.90 -35.70
CA THR A 202 -35.89 -10.58 -35.13
C THR A 202 -36.21 -9.12 -35.35
N LEU A 203 -35.28 -8.21 -35.03
CA LEU A 203 -35.46 -6.78 -35.21
C LEU A 203 -35.74 -6.41 -36.68
N ALA A 204 -34.97 -6.99 -37.61
CA ALA A 204 -35.12 -6.79 -39.05
C ALA A 204 -36.47 -7.32 -39.58
N LEU A 205 -36.91 -8.50 -39.12
CA LEU A 205 -38.21 -9.06 -39.46
C LEU A 205 -39.35 -8.20 -38.91
N THR A 206 -39.25 -7.76 -37.65
CA THR A 206 -40.25 -6.89 -37.01
C THR A 206 -40.35 -5.54 -37.74
N THR A 207 -39.23 -4.89 -38.06
CA THR A 207 -39.25 -3.64 -38.84
C THR A 207 -39.76 -3.85 -40.27
N GLY A 208 -39.42 -4.97 -40.91
CA GLY A 208 -39.94 -5.33 -42.23
C GLY A 208 -41.47 -5.47 -42.25
N MET A 209 -42.07 -6.03 -41.19
CA MET A 209 -43.53 -6.12 -41.06
C MET A 209 -44.21 -4.75 -41.00
N PHE A 210 -43.61 -3.77 -40.32
CA PHE A 210 -44.13 -2.40 -40.30
C PHE A 210 -43.93 -1.66 -41.63
N ALA A 211 -42.89 -2.00 -42.39
CA ALA A 211 -42.60 -1.42 -43.69
C ALA A 211 -43.39 -2.06 -44.86
N GLY A 212 -44.15 -3.14 -44.60
CA GLY A 212 -44.88 -3.88 -45.63
C GLY A 212 -43.98 -4.64 -46.62
N VAL A 213 -42.69 -4.81 -46.29
CA VAL A 213 -41.73 -5.53 -47.14
C VAL A 213 -41.79 -7.02 -46.78
N PRO A 214 -42.20 -7.91 -47.71
CA PRO A 214 -42.22 -9.34 -47.43
C PRO A 214 -40.79 -9.85 -47.21
N ALA A 215 -40.58 -10.55 -46.09
CA ALA A 215 -39.29 -11.13 -45.77
C ALA A 215 -38.93 -12.24 -46.78
N PRO A 216 -37.67 -12.29 -47.28
CA PRO A 216 -37.25 -13.36 -48.16
C PRO A 216 -37.39 -14.73 -47.48
N PRO A 217 -37.94 -15.76 -48.15
CA PRO A 217 -38.18 -17.07 -47.54
C PRO A 217 -36.90 -17.75 -47.04
N VAL A 218 -35.75 -17.45 -47.65
CA VAL A 218 -34.43 -17.92 -47.20
C VAL A 218 -34.10 -17.40 -45.80
N VAL A 219 -34.43 -16.15 -45.51
CA VAL A 219 -34.16 -15.49 -44.22
C VAL A 219 -35.08 -16.07 -43.14
N SER A 220 -36.36 -16.29 -43.48
CA SER A 220 -37.34 -16.89 -42.55
C SER A 220 -36.98 -18.36 -42.22
N ASN A 221 -36.59 -19.14 -43.22
CA ASN A 221 -36.17 -20.53 -43.01
C ASN A 221 -34.86 -20.63 -42.21
N ALA A 222 -33.88 -19.78 -42.51
CA ALA A 222 -32.63 -19.72 -41.76
C ALA A 222 -32.86 -19.34 -40.29
N PHE A 223 -33.74 -18.36 -40.04
CA PHE A 223 -34.14 -17.96 -38.70
C PHE A 223 -34.73 -19.13 -37.90
N LEU A 224 -35.68 -19.88 -38.48
CA LEU A 224 -36.29 -21.04 -37.84
C LEU A 224 -35.29 -22.16 -37.56
N LEU A 225 -34.32 -22.38 -38.45
CA LEU A 225 -33.29 -23.41 -38.30
C LEU A 225 -32.33 -23.07 -37.15
N ILE A 226 -31.90 -21.81 -37.07
CA ILE A 226 -31.06 -21.28 -35.99
C ILE A 226 -31.82 -21.34 -34.66
N LEU A 227 -33.09 -20.93 -34.65
CA LEU A 227 -33.96 -20.98 -33.47
C LEU A 227 -34.14 -22.42 -32.96
N GLY A 228 -34.41 -23.37 -33.87
CA GLY A 228 -34.56 -24.79 -33.56
C GLY A 228 -33.27 -25.42 -33.02
N TYR A 229 -32.10 -25.03 -33.56
CA TYR A 229 -30.80 -25.46 -33.05
C TYR A 229 -30.57 -24.99 -31.61
N PHE A 230 -30.86 -23.73 -31.31
CA PHE A 230 -30.71 -23.19 -29.94
C PHE A 230 -31.68 -23.84 -28.95
N PHE A 231 -32.95 -24.03 -29.32
CA PHE A 231 -33.91 -24.73 -28.45
C PHE A 231 -33.58 -26.22 -28.27
N GLY A 232 -33.07 -26.88 -29.31
CA GLY A 232 -32.60 -28.27 -29.23
C GLY A 232 -31.40 -28.41 -28.27
N ASN A 233 -30.41 -27.52 -28.38
CA ASN A 233 -29.25 -27.51 -27.49
C ASN A 233 -29.63 -27.14 -26.04
N ALA A 234 -30.58 -26.21 -25.83
CA ALA A 234 -31.04 -25.86 -24.49
C ALA A 234 -31.72 -27.05 -23.78
N ALA A 235 -32.51 -27.84 -24.50
CA ALA A 235 -33.15 -29.05 -23.98
C ALA A 235 -32.15 -30.18 -23.67
N VAL A 236 -31.08 -30.33 -24.48
CA VAL A 236 -30.01 -31.30 -24.23
C VAL A 236 -29.12 -30.87 -23.05
N SER A 237 -28.84 -29.58 -22.93
CA SER A 237 -27.99 -29.04 -21.85
C SER A 237 -28.66 -29.13 -20.46
N GLN A 238 -30.00 -29.09 -20.37
CA GLN A 238 -30.73 -29.38 -19.11
C GLN A 238 -30.73 -30.87 -18.74
N ARG A 239 -30.55 -31.77 -19.71
CA ARG A 239 -30.57 -33.23 -19.48
C ARG A 239 -29.22 -33.79 -19.00
N ASN A 240 -28.15 -33.00 -19.14
CA ASN A 240 -26.77 -33.34 -18.76
C ASN A 240 -26.21 -32.43 -17.63
N GLY A 241 -27.07 -31.74 -16.87
CA GLY A 241 -26.63 -31.10 -15.62
C GLY A 241 -26.30 -32.16 -14.54
N PRO A 242 -25.34 -31.89 -13.64
CA PRO A 242 -25.06 -32.76 -12.48
C PRO A 242 -26.27 -32.91 -11.55
#